data_AF-A0A0N1LR03-F1
#
_entry.id   AF-A0A0N1LR03-F1
#
_cell.length_a   1.000
_cell.length_b   1.000
_cell.length_c   1.000
_cell.angle_alpha   90.00
_cell.angle_beta   90.00
_cell.angle_gamma   90.00
#
_symmetry.space_group_name_H-M   'P 1'
#
loop_
_entity.id
_entity.type
_entity.pdbx_description
1 polymer ?
#
loop_
_entity_poly.entity_id
_entity_poly.type
_entity_poly.pdbx_seq_one_letter_code
_entity_poly.pdbx_strand_id
1 'polypeptide(L)'
;MRVALLSLIEAAGADPGRLRGYLPIGGRSVLRHQIGFALSLGCKRIVVMAEGLSGELVALQHIVEAGQAQFHVLATARALVTLIHPEDDVFVLGDGLLAMPDALCEHLEAGPVLLTLPVELALPLGFERIDINHAFAAAMRFPGRMAAALADLPPEWNVQSALLRLATQARLPQRGMPASLLEDGRWSIVQSEADAHETERRWLRLHTASADIGPGSLGKSSAIAVVRRFGPALLHAGTRPALVALAAGLIGLLGGGVGWLGNYALGFLLLGVGWLIERVASLLAQVERDSLLASGFARRSAHVFHWLIDAGFIILATWRSELPQSPWGLPAFAPILLIFALRLLPLALPDSRWPHWFEDRIVVGFGLALSSAFLPFDSTICLAVIALIGTCLLSLQSAQNERRFHAPSKGSPNPQLTTRG
;
A
#
# COMPACT_ATOMS: atom_id res chain seq x y z
N MET A 1 19.05 -24.22 3.03
CA MET A 1 18.62 -22.92 3.61
C MET A 1 18.14 -22.01 2.47
N ARG A 2 17.29 -21.00 2.71
CA ARG A 2 16.88 -20.06 1.64
C ARG A 2 17.92 -18.96 1.44
N VAL A 3 18.38 -18.78 0.20
CA VAL A 3 19.39 -17.79 -0.21
C VAL A 3 18.81 -16.92 -1.30
N ALA A 4 18.96 -15.60 -1.20
CA ALA A 4 18.65 -14.68 -2.29
C ALA A 4 19.95 -14.21 -2.97
N LEU A 5 19.96 -14.23 -4.29
CA LEU A 5 20.99 -13.67 -5.13
C LEU A 5 20.40 -12.48 -5.90
N LEU A 6 20.99 -11.32 -5.67
CA LEU A 6 20.60 -10.06 -6.29
C LEU A 6 21.76 -9.54 -7.14
N SER A 7 21.45 -8.75 -8.16
CA SER A 7 22.47 -8.12 -9.02
C SER A 7 22.45 -6.61 -8.84
N LEU A 8 23.64 -6.02 -8.82
CA LEU A 8 23.90 -4.59 -8.80
C LEU A 8 25.15 -4.32 -9.64
N ILE A 9 24.99 -4.41 -10.96
CA ILE A 9 26.08 -4.37 -11.94
C ILE A 9 25.69 -3.47 -13.12
N GLU A 10 24.43 -3.51 -13.54
CA GLU A 10 24.01 -2.85 -14.77
C GLU A 10 23.90 -1.33 -14.59
N ALA A 11 24.38 -0.59 -15.59
CA ALA A 11 24.27 0.86 -15.64
C ALA A 11 22.83 1.32 -15.88
N ALA A 12 22.46 2.42 -15.22
CA ALA A 12 21.18 3.08 -15.36
C ALA A 12 21.19 3.96 -16.62
N GLY A 13 20.67 3.42 -17.72
CA GLY A 13 20.70 4.07 -19.03
C GLY A 13 22.13 4.19 -19.57
N ALA A 14 22.50 5.39 -20.01
CA ALA A 14 23.80 5.65 -20.64
C ALA A 14 24.89 6.10 -19.64
N ASP A 15 24.56 6.32 -18.37
CA ASP A 15 25.52 6.75 -17.34
C ASP A 15 26.13 5.53 -16.62
N PRO A 16 27.41 5.19 -16.86
CA PRO A 16 28.06 4.04 -16.24
C PRO A 16 28.24 4.20 -14.72
N GLY A 17 28.24 5.44 -14.21
CA GLY A 17 28.46 5.72 -12.78
C GLY A 17 27.24 5.49 -11.91
N ARG A 18 26.06 5.30 -12.52
CA ARG A 18 24.80 5.10 -11.81
C ARG A 18 24.28 3.71 -12.10
N LEU A 19 24.03 2.92 -11.05
CA LEU A 19 23.61 1.52 -11.20
C LEU A 19 22.07 1.40 -11.14
N ARG A 20 21.50 0.48 -11.94
CA ARG A 20 20.05 0.22 -12.02
C ARG A 20 19.45 -0.12 -10.66
N GLY A 21 20.11 -1.01 -9.91
CA GLY A 21 19.68 -1.37 -8.56
C GLY A 21 19.57 -0.20 -7.58
N TYR A 22 20.25 0.94 -7.81
CA TYR A 22 20.14 2.15 -6.99
C TYR A 22 19.07 3.15 -7.46
N LEU A 23 18.39 2.89 -8.58
CA LEU A 23 17.32 3.77 -9.03
C LEU A 23 16.21 3.85 -7.98
N PRO A 24 15.73 5.06 -7.63
CA PRO A 24 14.79 5.20 -6.54
C PRO A 24 13.35 5.00 -7.04
N ILE A 25 12.59 4.17 -6.32
CA ILE A 25 11.16 3.96 -6.47
C ILE A 25 10.54 4.11 -5.08
N GLY A 26 9.55 4.99 -4.93
CA GLY A 26 8.90 5.22 -3.66
C GLY A 26 9.88 5.68 -2.55
N GLY A 27 10.93 6.43 -2.93
CA GLY A 27 11.95 6.94 -2.02
C GLY A 27 12.99 5.92 -1.55
N ARG A 28 13.02 4.71 -2.14
CA ARG A 28 13.97 3.64 -1.82
C ARG A 28 14.54 3.04 -3.10
N SER A 29 15.76 2.52 -3.07
CA SER A 29 16.35 1.89 -4.26
C SER A 29 15.63 0.60 -4.66
N VAL A 30 15.65 0.26 -5.96
CA VAL A 30 15.10 -1.03 -6.45
C VAL A 30 15.69 -2.20 -5.67
N LEU A 31 17.01 -2.19 -5.41
CA LEU A 31 17.69 -3.21 -4.62
C LEU A 31 17.12 -3.32 -3.20
N ARG A 32 16.70 -2.20 -2.57
CA ARG A 32 16.01 -2.23 -1.27
C ARG A 32 14.66 -2.95 -1.33
N HIS A 33 13.90 -2.78 -2.41
CA HIS A 33 12.64 -3.50 -2.61
C HIS A 33 12.88 -5.01 -2.77
N GLN A 34 13.87 -5.38 -3.58
CA GLN A 34 14.28 -6.78 -3.79
C GLN A 34 14.75 -7.44 -2.49
N ILE A 35 15.51 -6.73 -1.66
CA ILE A 35 15.90 -7.17 -0.31
C ILE A 35 14.67 -7.38 0.58
N GLY A 36 13.71 -6.45 0.55
CA GLY A 36 12.47 -6.58 1.33
C GLY A 36 11.72 -7.87 0.98
N PHE A 37 11.64 -8.17 -0.32
CA PHE A 37 11.06 -9.41 -0.80
C PHE A 37 11.87 -10.67 -0.41
N ALA A 38 13.20 -10.63 -0.54
CA ALA A 38 14.05 -11.75 -0.10
C ALA A 38 13.84 -12.08 1.38
N LEU A 39 13.73 -11.04 2.23
CA LEU A 39 13.44 -11.21 3.66
C LEU A 39 12.04 -11.77 3.91
N SER A 40 11.02 -11.36 3.13
CA SER A 40 9.65 -11.90 3.28
C SER A 40 9.55 -13.37 2.89
N LEU A 41 10.35 -13.82 1.92
CA LEU A 41 10.53 -15.24 1.61
C LEU A 41 11.34 -16.00 2.68
N GLY A 42 11.79 -15.33 3.74
CA GLY A 42 12.57 -15.95 4.80
C GLY A 42 13.98 -16.35 4.36
N CYS A 43 14.55 -15.69 3.33
CA CYS A 43 15.95 -15.88 2.97
C CYS A 43 16.84 -15.49 4.15
N LYS A 44 17.69 -16.42 4.58
CA LYS A 44 18.62 -16.22 5.71
C LYS A 44 19.98 -15.73 5.26
N ARG A 45 20.22 -15.73 3.96
CA ARG A 45 21.41 -15.20 3.32
C ARG A 45 21.01 -14.42 2.09
N ILE A 46 21.49 -13.18 1.99
CA ILE A 46 21.31 -12.30 0.86
C ILE A 46 22.69 -12.00 0.30
N VAL A 47 22.87 -12.33 -0.97
CA VAL A 47 24.11 -12.14 -1.71
C VAL A 47 23.85 -11.15 -2.82
N VAL A 48 24.61 -10.06 -2.84
CA VAL A 48 24.53 -9.03 -3.88
C VAL A 48 25.79 -9.13 -4.74
N MET A 49 25.59 -9.36 -6.03
CA MET A 49 26.66 -9.30 -7.01
C MET A 49 26.93 -7.83 -7.34
N ALA A 50 28.10 -7.31 -6.94
CA ALA A 50 28.50 -5.94 -7.18
C ALA A 50 30.04 -5.82 -7.27
N GLU A 51 30.54 -4.81 -7.97
CA GLU A 51 31.99 -4.60 -8.14
C GLU A 51 32.70 -4.27 -6.82
N GLY A 52 31.99 -3.67 -5.86
CA GLY A 52 32.56 -3.30 -4.57
C GLY A 52 31.51 -2.85 -3.55
N LEU A 53 31.97 -2.60 -2.33
CA LEU A 53 31.13 -2.12 -1.25
C LEU A 53 30.96 -0.59 -1.36
N SER A 54 29.71 -0.14 -1.43
CA SER A 54 29.34 1.28 -1.42
C SER A 54 28.74 1.67 -0.07
N GLY A 55 28.65 2.98 0.23
CA GLY A 55 27.93 3.46 1.40
C GLY A 55 26.46 3.04 1.43
N GLU A 56 25.81 2.94 0.26
CA GLU A 56 24.42 2.47 0.16
C GLU A 56 24.31 0.97 0.47
N LEU A 57 25.24 0.14 0.00
CA LEU A 57 25.29 -1.29 0.36
C LEU A 57 25.53 -1.50 1.85
N VAL A 58 26.34 -0.68 2.51
CA VAL A 58 26.51 -0.71 3.97
C VAL A 58 25.19 -0.38 4.68
N ALA A 59 24.43 0.60 4.20
CA ALA A 59 23.10 0.89 4.75
C ALA A 59 22.12 -0.27 4.54
N LEU A 60 22.17 -0.94 3.38
CA LEU A 60 21.36 -2.13 3.09
C LEU A 60 21.78 -3.34 3.94
N GLN A 61 23.07 -3.50 4.22
CA GLN A 61 23.58 -4.54 5.12
C GLN A 61 22.91 -4.46 6.49
N HIS A 62 22.87 -3.27 7.11
CA HIS A 62 22.22 -3.09 8.41
C HIS A 62 20.73 -3.44 8.39
N ILE A 63 20.05 -3.20 7.26
CA ILE A 63 18.63 -3.57 7.09
C ILE A 63 18.48 -5.10 7.02
N VAL A 64 19.36 -5.78 6.30
CA VAL A 64 19.36 -7.25 6.19
C VAL A 64 19.67 -7.91 7.54
N GLU A 65 20.66 -7.38 8.26
CA GLU A 65 21.04 -7.86 9.60
C GLU A 65 19.93 -7.62 10.64
N ALA A 66 19.25 -6.47 10.58
CA ALA A 66 18.06 -6.21 11.39
C ALA A 66 16.92 -7.20 11.07
N GLY A 67 16.85 -7.69 9.83
CA GLY A 67 15.99 -8.79 9.40
C GLY A 67 16.48 -10.19 9.79
N GLN A 68 17.54 -10.30 10.61
CA GLN A 68 18.15 -11.56 11.06
C GLN A 68 18.64 -12.45 9.90
N ALA A 69 19.18 -11.84 8.85
CA ALA A 69 19.80 -12.51 7.72
C ALA A 69 21.25 -12.06 7.53
N GLN A 70 22.06 -12.89 6.88
CA GLN A 70 23.45 -12.60 6.53
C GLN A 70 23.50 -11.82 5.20
N PHE A 71 24.36 -10.81 5.13
CA PHE A 71 24.57 -10.01 3.92
C PHE A 71 25.98 -10.23 3.37
N HIS A 72 26.09 -10.50 2.07
CA HIS A 72 27.36 -10.67 1.39
C HIS A 72 27.37 -9.87 0.09
N VAL A 73 28.47 -9.17 -0.17
CA VAL A 73 28.73 -8.50 -1.45
C VAL A 73 29.87 -9.20 -2.14
N LEU A 74 29.63 -9.70 -3.35
CA LEU A 74 30.59 -10.50 -4.10
C LEU A 74 30.77 -9.92 -5.51
N ALA A 75 32.01 -9.87 -5.98
CA ALA A 75 32.31 -9.42 -7.34
C ALA A 75 32.41 -10.55 -8.36
N THR A 76 32.50 -11.81 -7.92
CA THR A 76 32.82 -12.94 -8.82
C THR A 76 31.94 -14.17 -8.57
N ALA A 77 31.67 -14.92 -9.65
CA ALA A 77 30.94 -16.18 -9.60
C ALA A 77 31.59 -17.21 -8.67
N ARG A 78 32.93 -17.27 -8.66
CA ARG A 78 33.68 -18.22 -7.81
C ARG A 78 33.44 -17.99 -6.32
N ALA A 79 33.41 -16.72 -5.89
CA ALA A 79 33.10 -16.39 -4.51
C ALA A 79 31.65 -16.74 -4.14
N LEU A 80 30.73 -16.74 -5.12
CA LEU A 80 29.35 -17.16 -4.88
C LEU A 80 29.27 -18.67 -4.64
N VAL A 81 30.00 -19.47 -5.42
CA VAL A 81 30.01 -20.94 -5.30
C VAL A 81 30.45 -21.42 -3.92
N THR A 82 31.41 -20.73 -3.28
CA THR A 82 31.88 -21.10 -1.95
C THR A 82 30.85 -20.83 -0.84
N LEU A 83 29.85 -20.01 -1.12
CA LEU A 83 28.86 -19.55 -0.15
C LEU A 83 27.51 -20.29 -0.26
N ILE A 84 27.23 -20.91 -1.41
CA ILE A 84 25.99 -21.65 -1.65
C ILE A 84 26.22 -23.15 -1.41
N HIS A 85 25.42 -23.76 -0.52
CA HIS A 85 25.43 -25.20 -0.34
C HIS A 85 24.53 -25.93 -1.37
N PRO A 86 24.82 -27.19 -1.71
CA PRO A 86 24.00 -27.97 -2.64
C PRO A 86 22.51 -28.08 -2.26
N GLU A 87 22.23 -28.11 -0.96
CA GLU A 87 20.89 -28.19 -0.34
C GLU A 87 20.22 -26.83 -0.12
N ASP A 88 20.86 -25.74 -0.56
CA ASP A 88 20.24 -24.42 -0.50
C ASP A 88 19.14 -24.27 -1.54
N ASP A 89 18.19 -23.41 -1.22
CA ASP A 89 17.08 -23.02 -2.08
C ASP A 89 17.34 -21.58 -2.50
N VAL A 90 17.76 -21.40 -3.75
CA VAL A 90 18.33 -20.16 -4.25
C VAL A 90 17.27 -19.42 -5.06
N PHE A 91 16.96 -18.21 -4.64
CA PHE A 91 16.12 -17.25 -5.36
C PHE A 91 17.03 -16.26 -6.06
N VAL A 92 16.87 -16.07 -7.36
CA VAL A 92 17.63 -15.08 -8.13
C VAL A 92 16.66 -14.02 -8.61
N LEU A 93 16.95 -12.76 -8.29
CA LEU A 93 16.23 -11.59 -8.81
C LEU A 93 17.19 -10.77 -9.66
N GLY A 94 16.71 -10.39 -10.84
CA GLY A 94 17.50 -9.68 -11.82
C GLY A 94 17.73 -8.22 -11.46
N ASP A 95 18.80 -7.64 -11.98
CA ASP A 95 19.08 -6.21 -11.80
C ASP A 95 17.90 -5.36 -12.30
N GLY A 96 17.51 -4.37 -11.51
CA GLY A 96 16.38 -3.50 -11.84
C GLY A 96 14.98 -4.13 -11.75
N LEU A 97 14.82 -5.41 -11.38
CA LEU A 97 13.50 -6.02 -11.22
C LEU A 97 12.71 -5.36 -10.09
N LEU A 98 11.60 -4.72 -10.45
CA LEU A 98 10.57 -4.24 -9.53
C LEU A 98 9.26 -4.97 -9.81
N ALA A 99 8.74 -5.61 -8.78
CA ALA A 99 7.50 -6.36 -8.86
C ALA A 99 6.73 -6.33 -7.54
N MET A 100 5.42 -6.53 -7.64
CA MET A 100 4.56 -6.56 -6.45
C MET A 100 4.81 -7.84 -5.65
N PRO A 101 4.90 -7.75 -4.31
CA PRO A 101 5.21 -8.90 -3.46
C PRO A 101 4.26 -10.10 -3.65
N ASP A 102 2.98 -9.83 -3.85
CA ASP A 102 1.95 -10.86 -4.06
C ASP A 102 2.19 -11.64 -5.36
N ALA A 103 2.45 -10.94 -6.47
CA ALA A 103 2.78 -11.56 -7.75
C ALA A 103 4.06 -12.40 -7.66
N LEU A 104 5.07 -11.92 -6.94
CA LEU A 104 6.36 -12.61 -6.86
C LEU A 104 6.30 -13.85 -5.96
N CYS A 105 5.57 -13.79 -4.83
CA CYS A 105 5.30 -14.97 -4.00
C CYS A 105 4.51 -16.03 -4.78
N GLU A 106 3.40 -15.64 -5.42
CA GLU A 106 2.54 -16.54 -6.20
C GLU A 106 3.34 -17.35 -7.23
N HIS A 107 4.31 -16.70 -7.89
CA HIS A 107 5.04 -17.31 -8.99
C HIS A 107 6.35 -18.01 -8.57
N LEU A 108 6.99 -17.69 -7.43
CA LEU A 108 8.25 -18.31 -7.00
C LEU A 108 8.12 -19.34 -5.87
N GLU A 109 7.08 -19.29 -5.03
CA GLU A 109 7.01 -20.14 -3.84
C GLU A 109 6.67 -21.61 -4.12
N ALA A 110 6.04 -21.92 -5.26
CA ALA A 110 5.58 -23.27 -5.59
C ALA A 110 6.71 -24.30 -5.76
N GLY A 111 7.94 -23.89 -6.06
CA GLY A 111 9.09 -24.78 -6.22
C GLY A 111 10.10 -24.25 -7.24
N PRO A 112 11.13 -25.05 -7.59
CA PRO A 112 12.13 -24.67 -8.59
C PRO A 112 11.48 -24.29 -9.92
N VAL A 113 11.76 -23.09 -10.42
CA VAL A 113 11.10 -22.52 -11.58
C VAL A 113 11.95 -21.42 -12.24
N LEU A 114 11.89 -21.35 -13.57
CA LEU A 114 12.33 -20.22 -14.38
C LEU A 114 11.10 -19.43 -14.84
N LEU A 115 10.96 -18.18 -14.40
CA LEU A 115 9.83 -17.35 -14.84
C LEU A 115 10.10 -16.79 -16.23
N THR A 116 9.11 -16.89 -17.11
CA THR A 116 9.22 -16.49 -18.51
C THR A 116 8.09 -15.56 -18.94
N LEU A 117 8.36 -14.77 -19.98
CA LEU A 117 7.41 -13.88 -20.63
C LEU A 117 7.46 -14.08 -22.15
N PRO A 118 6.38 -13.76 -22.89
CA PRO A 118 6.43 -13.74 -24.35
C PRO A 118 7.50 -12.76 -24.84
N VAL A 119 8.39 -13.22 -25.72
CA VAL A 119 9.58 -12.46 -26.13
C VAL A 119 9.26 -11.13 -26.81
N GLU A 120 8.19 -11.10 -27.61
CA GLU A 120 7.75 -9.91 -28.37
C GLU A 120 7.32 -8.78 -27.43
N LEU A 121 6.69 -9.14 -26.31
CA LEU A 121 6.25 -8.19 -25.29
C LEU A 121 7.40 -7.77 -24.37
N ALA A 122 8.28 -8.71 -24.03
CA ALA A 122 9.26 -8.53 -22.97
C ALA A 122 10.55 -7.83 -23.43
N LEU A 123 11.03 -8.08 -24.65
CA LEU A 123 12.29 -7.46 -25.11
C LEU A 123 12.25 -5.93 -25.18
N PRO A 124 11.18 -5.29 -25.71
CA PRO A 124 11.09 -3.83 -25.71
C PRO A 124 11.10 -3.24 -24.29
N LEU A 125 10.72 -4.03 -23.29
CA LEU A 125 10.69 -3.65 -21.88
C LEU A 125 12.01 -3.94 -21.13
N GLY A 126 13.03 -4.45 -21.83
CA GLY A 126 14.37 -4.68 -21.29
C GLY A 126 14.61 -6.05 -20.65
N PHE A 127 13.70 -7.00 -20.83
CA PHE A 127 13.92 -8.37 -20.36
C PHE A 127 14.90 -9.13 -21.27
N GLU A 128 15.70 -10.02 -20.67
CA GLU A 128 16.70 -10.82 -21.39
C GLU A 128 16.05 -11.93 -22.22
N ARG A 129 16.49 -12.14 -23.47
CA ARG A 129 15.99 -13.22 -24.33
C ARG A 129 16.50 -14.58 -23.86
N ILE A 130 15.61 -15.59 -23.78
CA ILE A 130 16.01 -16.99 -23.59
C ILE A 130 16.08 -17.71 -24.93
N ASP A 131 14.99 -17.66 -25.69
CA ASP A 131 14.84 -18.33 -26.98
C ASP A 131 14.00 -17.50 -27.97
N ILE A 132 13.51 -18.12 -29.04
CA ILE A 132 12.71 -17.47 -30.09
C ILE A 132 11.30 -17.06 -29.63
N ASN A 133 10.77 -17.66 -28.55
CA ASN A 133 9.42 -17.45 -28.04
C ASN A 133 9.41 -16.82 -26.64
N HIS A 134 10.47 -17.02 -25.85
CA HIS A 134 10.50 -16.67 -24.43
C HIS A 134 11.63 -15.71 -24.08
N ALA A 135 11.32 -14.78 -23.19
CA ALA A 135 12.26 -13.96 -22.45
C ALA A 135 12.24 -14.33 -20.96
N PHE A 136 13.36 -14.09 -20.28
CA PHE A 136 13.51 -14.27 -18.85
C PHE A 136 12.77 -13.16 -18.13
N ALA A 137 11.86 -13.53 -17.22
CA ALA A 137 11.11 -12.57 -16.42
C ALA A 137 11.92 -11.95 -15.26
N ALA A 138 13.25 -12.05 -15.31
CA ALA A 138 14.19 -11.56 -14.30
C ALA A 138 14.04 -12.22 -12.92
N ALA A 139 13.34 -13.36 -12.79
CA ALA A 139 13.30 -14.10 -11.54
C ALA A 139 13.28 -15.62 -11.76
N MET A 140 14.04 -16.33 -10.93
CA MET A 140 14.06 -17.79 -10.92
C MET A 140 14.36 -18.33 -9.53
N ARG A 141 13.99 -19.59 -9.31
CA ARG A 141 14.29 -20.34 -8.09
C ARG A 141 14.84 -21.70 -8.45
N PHE A 142 15.91 -22.13 -7.80
CA PHE A 142 16.52 -23.44 -8.06
C PHE A 142 17.31 -23.97 -6.87
N PRO A 143 17.61 -25.29 -6.83
CA PRO A 143 18.46 -25.86 -5.80
C PRO A 143 19.93 -25.47 -5.97
N GLY A 144 20.62 -25.21 -4.86
CA GLY A 144 21.97 -24.65 -4.81
C GLY A 144 23.03 -25.48 -5.54
N ARG A 145 22.82 -26.80 -5.70
CA ARG A 145 23.68 -27.66 -6.53
C ARG A 145 23.86 -27.14 -7.97
N MET A 146 22.89 -26.40 -8.50
CA MET A 146 22.97 -25.82 -9.85
C MET A 146 23.95 -24.65 -9.90
N ALA A 147 24.11 -23.90 -8.80
CA ALA A 147 25.08 -22.82 -8.72
C ALA A 147 26.53 -23.33 -8.76
N ALA A 148 26.79 -24.59 -8.36
CA ALA A 148 28.13 -25.17 -8.38
C ALA A 148 28.75 -25.19 -9.79
N ALA A 149 27.92 -25.33 -10.84
CA ALA A 149 28.37 -25.31 -12.24
C ALA A 149 28.91 -23.95 -12.69
N LEU A 150 28.72 -22.87 -11.90
CA LEU A 150 29.38 -21.59 -12.15
C LEU A 150 30.91 -21.67 -12.01
N ALA A 151 31.44 -22.64 -11.27
CA ALA A 151 32.89 -22.81 -11.09
C ALA A 151 33.61 -23.13 -12.41
N ASP A 152 32.91 -23.79 -13.33
CA ASP A 152 33.43 -24.22 -14.64
C ASP A 152 33.26 -23.15 -15.72
N LEU A 153 32.60 -22.03 -15.41
CA LEU A 153 32.35 -20.94 -16.37
C LEU A 153 33.43 -19.84 -16.26
N PRO A 154 33.65 -19.07 -17.35
CA PRO A 154 34.58 -17.95 -17.32
C PRO A 154 34.20 -16.92 -16.25
N PRO A 155 35.15 -16.41 -15.45
CA PRO A 155 34.86 -15.54 -14.32
C PRO A 155 34.32 -14.15 -14.72
N GLU A 156 34.49 -13.75 -15.98
CA GLU A 156 34.03 -12.47 -16.54
C GLU A 156 32.54 -12.49 -16.92
N TRP A 157 31.91 -13.67 -16.93
CA TRP A 157 30.51 -13.78 -17.26
C TRP A 157 29.65 -13.13 -16.18
N ASN A 158 28.62 -12.40 -16.61
CA ASN A 158 27.58 -11.93 -15.70
C ASN A 158 26.95 -13.16 -15.02
N VAL A 159 26.97 -13.17 -13.68
CA VAL A 159 26.54 -14.32 -12.88
C VAL A 159 25.07 -14.66 -13.09
N GLN A 160 24.21 -13.66 -13.25
CA GLN A 160 22.78 -13.86 -13.48
C GLN A 160 22.53 -14.51 -14.85
N SER A 161 23.11 -13.98 -15.93
CA SER A 161 22.98 -14.56 -17.27
C SER A 161 23.63 -15.95 -17.37
N ALA A 162 24.74 -16.18 -16.66
CA ALA A 162 25.37 -17.49 -16.54
C ALA A 162 24.44 -18.51 -15.84
N LEU A 163 23.81 -18.11 -14.74
CA LEU A 163 22.82 -18.94 -14.04
C LEU A 163 21.58 -19.20 -14.89
N LEU A 164 21.11 -18.20 -15.65
CA LEU A 164 19.98 -18.37 -16.58
C LEU A 164 20.30 -19.42 -17.63
N ARG A 165 21.51 -19.36 -18.20
CA ARG A 165 22.00 -20.35 -19.16
C ARG A 165 22.05 -21.75 -18.53
N LEU A 166 22.59 -21.88 -17.33
CA LEU A 166 22.64 -23.14 -16.60
C LEU A 166 21.24 -23.68 -16.28
N ALA A 167 20.31 -22.82 -15.84
CA ALA A 167 18.92 -23.17 -15.57
C ALA A 167 18.21 -23.70 -16.82
N THR A 168 18.44 -23.06 -17.97
CA THR A 168 17.89 -23.47 -19.26
C THR A 168 18.48 -24.80 -19.72
N GLN A 169 19.80 -24.99 -19.59
CA GLN A 169 20.48 -26.25 -19.92
C GLN A 169 20.03 -27.41 -19.03
N ALA A 170 19.82 -27.14 -17.73
CA ALA A 170 19.28 -28.09 -16.77
C ALA A 170 17.77 -28.37 -16.94
N ARG A 171 17.12 -27.72 -17.92
CA ARG A 171 15.68 -27.81 -18.18
C ARG A 171 14.83 -27.54 -16.94
N LEU A 172 15.18 -26.48 -16.19
CA LEU A 172 14.38 -26.02 -15.08
C LEU A 172 12.94 -25.76 -15.57
N PRO A 173 11.89 -26.17 -14.82
CA PRO A 173 10.51 -25.93 -15.22
C PRO A 173 10.28 -24.46 -15.53
N GLN A 174 9.76 -24.16 -16.72
CA GLN A 174 9.45 -22.80 -17.12
C GLN A 174 7.99 -22.48 -16.80
N ARG A 175 7.75 -21.29 -16.25
CA ARG A 175 6.40 -20.79 -15.96
C ARG A 175 6.22 -19.45 -16.64
N GLY A 176 5.37 -19.44 -17.67
CA GLY A 176 4.93 -18.22 -18.32
C GLY A 176 4.11 -17.39 -17.34
N MET A 177 4.49 -16.13 -17.16
CA MET A 177 3.69 -15.18 -16.39
C MET A 177 2.63 -14.52 -17.27
N PRO A 178 1.46 -14.19 -16.71
CA PRO A 178 0.42 -13.51 -17.46
C PRO A 178 0.88 -12.10 -17.88
N ALA A 179 0.65 -11.75 -19.15
CA ALA A 179 1.01 -10.45 -19.72
C ALA A 179 0.35 -9.28 -18.98
N SER A 180 -0.82 -9.52 -18.35
CA SER A 180 -1.50 -8.53 -17.53
C SER A 180 -0.64 -7.99 -16.38
N LEU A 181 0.33 -8.74 -15.86
CA LEU A 181 1.23 -8.22 -14.81
C LEU A 181 2.13 -7.09 -15.34
N LEU A 182 2.51 -7.12 -16.61
CA LEU A 182 3.24 -6.04 -17.28
C LEU A 182 2.31 -4.86 -17.61
N GLU A 183 1.08 -5.15 -18.06
CA GLU A 183 0.02 -4.18 -18.38
C GLU A 183 -0.65 -3.52 -17.17
N ASP A 184 -0.47 -4.08 -15.98
CA ASP A 184 -0.86 -3.44 -14.71
C ASP A 184 0.33 -2.71 -14.08
N GLY A 185 1.57 -3.08 -14.46
CA GLY A 185 2.81 -2.57 -13.86
C GLY A 185 3.12 -3.20 -12.52
N ARG A 186 2.59 -4.40 -12.31
CA ARG A 186 2.89 -5.25 -11.16
C ARG A 186 4.19 -6.01 -11.36
N TRP A 187 4.75 -5.99 -12.57
CA TRP A 187 6.05 -6.56 -12.92
C TRP A 187 6.76 -5.65 -13.95
N SER A 188 8.02 -5.28 -13.70
CA SER A 188 8.78 -4.35 -14.54
C SER A 188 10.29 -4.42 -14.30
N ILE A 189 11.09 -4.02 -15.29
CA ILE A 189 12.54 -3.78 -15.13
C ILE A 189 12.78 -2.28 -15.24
N VAL A 190 13.41 -1.72 -14.21
CA VAL A 190 13.77 -0.31 -14.16
C VAL A 190 15.17 -0.13 -14.74
N GLN A 191 15.26 0.40 -15.96
CA GLN A 191 16.52 0.47 -16.70
C GLN A 191 17.20 1.83 -16.63
N SER A 192 16.42 2.90 -16.47
CA SER A 192 16.91 4.27 -16.49
C SER A 192 16.15 5.15 -15.48
N GLU A 193 16.66 6.36 -15.24
CA GLU A 193 15.98 7.33 -14.39
C GLU A 193 14.62 7.75 -14.97
N ALA A 194 14.50 7.87 -16.30
CA ALA A 194 13.21 8.14 -16.93
C ALA A 194 12.21 7.02 -16.64
N ASP A 195 12.63 5.76 -16.81
CA ASP A 195 11.79 4.58 -16.53
C ASP A 195 11.42 4.50 -15.05
N ALA A 196 12.33 4.87 -14.15
CA ALA A 196 12.08 4.89 -12.71
C ALA A 196 10.94 5.84 -12.36
N HIS A 197 10.94 7.05 -12.93
CA HIS A 197 9.86 8.02 -12.72
C HIS A 197 8.51 7.52 -13.26
N GLU A 198 8.50 6.83 -14.41
CA GLU A 198 7.27 6.28 -14.98
C GLU A 198 6.72 5.12 -14.15
N THR A 199 7.63 4.22 -13.78
CA THR A 199 7.35 3.04 -12.97
C THR A 199 6.85 3.47 -11.59
N GLU A 200 7.46 4.47 -10.96
CA GLU A 200 7.04 5.01 -9.67
C GLU A 200 5.60 5.57 -9.72
N ARG A 201 5.24 6.33 -10.77
CA ARG A 201 3.86 6.84 -10.93
C ARG A 201 2.85 5.70 -10.98
N ARG A 202 3.18 4.61 -11.68
CA ARG A 202 2.32 3.43 -11.81
C ARG A 202 2.25 2.63 -10.51
N TRP A 203 3.40 2.45 -9.89
CA TRP A 203 3.59 1.80 -8.60
C TRP A 203 2.76 2.48 -7.50
N LEU A 204 2.77 3.81 -7.43
CA LEU A 204 1.91 4.58 -6.50
C LEU A 204 0.42 4.42 -6.79
N ARG A 205 0.02 4.34 -8.07
CA ARG A 205 -1.39 4.11 -8.43
C ARG A 205 -1.86 2.74 -7.92
N LEU A 206 -1.05 1.70 -8.04
CA LEU A 206 -1.37 0.36 -7.54
C LEU A 206 -1.56 0.36 -6.01
N HIS A 207 -0.63 0.95 -5.27
CA HIS A 207 -0.71 1.01 -3.80
C HIS A 207 -1.84 1.89 -3.28
N THR A 208 -2.26 2.90 -4.05
CA THR A 208 -3.40 3.75 -3.70
C THR A 208 -4.74 3.22 -4.19
N ALA A 209 -4.76 2.28 -5.14
CA ALA A 209 -5.98 1.65 -5.64
C ALA A 209 -6.49 0.55 -4.68
N SER A 210 -5.57 -0.19 -4.05
CA SER A 210 -5.88 -1.24 -3.06
C SER A 210 -6.35 -0.71 -1.71
N ALA A 211 -6.30 0.62 -1.49
CA ALA A 211 -6.77 1.25 -0.27
C ALA A 211 -8.30 1.33 -0.26
N ASP A 212 -8.97 0.18 -0.06
CA ASP A 212 -10.39 -0.05 0.23
C ASP A 212 -11.27 1.20 -0.01
N ILE A 213 -11.48 1.49 -1.30
CA ILE A 213 -12.19 2.68 -1.75
C ILE A 213 -13.67 2.38 -1.68
N GLY A 214 -14.26 2.58 -0.49
CA GLY A 214 -15.69 2.82 -0.41
C GLY A 214 -16.05 3.98 -1.35
N PRO A 215 -17.02 3.82 -2.26
CA PRO A 215 -17.31 4.84 -3.26
C PRO A 215 -17.83 6.12 -2.61
N GLY A 216 -17.06 7.22 -2.68
CA GLY A 216 -17.63 8.58 -2.60
C GLY A 216 -17.15 9.57 -1.53
N SER A 217 -15.99 9.42 -0.89
CA SER A 217 -15.49 10.49 0.03
C SER A 217 -14.53 11.45 -0.69
N LEU A 218 -14.89 12.75 -0.72
CA LEU A 218 -14.10 13.82 -1.35
C LEU A 218 -12.69 13.96 -0.74
N GLY A 219 -12.59 13.89 0.58
CA GLY A 219 -11.37 13.91 1.37
C GLY A 219 -10.48 12.70 1.16
N LYS A 220 -11.04 11.49 1.04
CA LYS A 220 -10.26 10.31 0.65
C LYS A 220 -9.72 10.46 -0.78
N SER A 221 -10.54 10.89 -1.73
CA SER A 221 -10.11 11.12 -3.12
C SER A 221 -9.07 12.23 -3.22
N SER A 222 -9.20 13.33 -2.46
CA SER A 222 -8.21 14.40 -2.45
C SER A 222 -6.90 13.98 -1.79
N ALA A 223 -6.94 13.19 -0.71
CA ALA A 223 -5.72 12.61 -0.11
C ALA A 223 -4.98 11.71 -1.11
N ILE A 224 -5.69 10.87 -1.87
CA ILE A 224 -5.11 10.06 -2.94
C ILE A 224 -4.50 10.95 -4.03
N ALA A 225 -5.21 12.00 -4.47
CA ALA A 225 -4.69 12.94 -5.46
C ALA A 225 -3.40 13.63 -4.97
N VAL A 226 -3.37 14.05 -3.70
CA VAL A 226 -2.20 14.66 -3.06
C VAL A 226 -1.04 13.66 -3.02
N VAL A 227 -1.25 12.41 -2.58
CA VAL A 227 -0.20 11.38 -2.56
C VAL A 227 0.28 11.06 -3.97
N ARG A 228 -0.61 10.96 -4.95
CA ARG A 228 -0.21 10.71 -6.35
C ARG A 228 0.58 11.87 -6.97
N ARG A 229 0.30 13.11 -6.54
CA ARG A 229 0.94 14.32 -7.06
C ARG A 229 2.26 14.65 -6.37
N PHE A 230 2.30 14.54 -5.05
CA PHE A 230 3.42 14.97 -4.21
C PHE A 230 4.16 13.82 -3.51
N GLY A 231 3.59 12.61 -3.51
CA GLY A 231 4.20 11.41 -2.93
C GLY A 231 5.63 11.14 -3.41
N PRO A 232 5.92 11.16 -4.73
CA PRO A 232 7.29 11.01 -5.22
C PRO A 232 8.26 11.98 -4.56
N ALA A 233 7.94 13.29 -4.59
CA ALA A 233 8.79 14.32 -3.99
C ALA A 233 8.98 14.11 -2.47
N LEU A 234 7.91 13.77 -1.75
CA LEU A 234 7.97 13.53 -0.30
C LEU A 234 8.80 12.29 0.05
N LEU A 235 8.66 11.22 -0.74
CA LEU A 235 9.38 9.97 -0.55
C LEU A 235 10.87 10.12 -0.88
N HIS A 236 11.20 10.77 -2.00
CA HIS A 236 12.59 11.06 -2.38
C HIS A 236 13.27 12.04 -1.42
N ALA A 237 12.52 12.97 -0.82
CA ALA A 237 13.03 13.82 0.25
C ALA A 237 13.29 13.07 1.57
N GLY A 238 12.94 11.78 1.66
CA GLY A 238 13.06 10.99 2.88
C GLY A 238 12.07 11.41 3.98
N THR A 239 10.98 12.07 3.59
CA THR A 239 9.97 12.56 4.54
C THR A 239 9.28 11.36 5.18
N ARG A 240 9.56 11.14 6.48
CA ARG A 240 8.91 10.07 7.23
C ARG A 240 7.41 10.35 7.32
N PRO A 241 6.53 9.38 7.04
CA PRO A 241 5.09 9.56 7.21
C PRO A 241 4.68 10.05 8.62
N ALA A 242 5.48 9.69 9.64
CA ALA A 242 5.30 10.17 11.01
C ALA A 242 5.42 11.70 11.16
N LEU A 243 6.28 12.38 10.37
CA LEU A 243 6.39 13.84 10.39
C LEU A 243 5.14 14.50 9.79
N VAL A 244 4.58 13.91 8.73
CA VAL A 244 3.32 14.37 8.14
C VAL A 244 2.17 14.17 9.14
N ALA A 245 2.14 13.05 9.86
CA ALA A 245 1.16 12.80 10.91
C ALA A 245 1.32 13.77 12.10
N LEU A 246 2.56 14.13 12.46
CA LEU A 246 2.82 15.16 13.48
C LEU A 246 2.27 16.51 13.03
N ALA A 247 2.50 16.90 11.77
CA ALA A 247 1.95 18.13 11.21
C ALA A 247 0.41 18.15 11.26
N ALA A 248 -0.25 17.01 10.98
CA ALA A 248 -1.69 16.87 11.17
C ALA A 248 -2.13 17.11 12.63
N GLY A 249 -1.37 16.57 13.60
CA GLY A 249 -1.58 16.82 15.02
C GLY A 249 -1.44 18.29 15.42
N LEU A 250 -0.39 18.97 14.93
CA LEU A 250 -0.19 20.40 15.18
C LEU A 250 -1.32 21.25 14.60
N ILE A 251 -1.79 20.91 13.39
CA ILE A 251 -2.93 21.61 12.76
C ILE A 251 -4.23 21.36 13.53
N GLY A 252 -4.44 20.15 14.04
CA GLY A 252 -5.57 19.85 14.91
C GLY A 252 -5.53 20.66 16.22
N LEU A 253 -4.36 20.76 16.86
CA LEU A 253 -4.17 21.58 18.06
C LEU A 253 -4.39 23.07 17.78
N LEU A 254 -3.89 23.56 16.64
CA LEU A 254 -4.11 24.94 16.20
C LEU A 254 -5.61 25.20 15.97
N GLY A 255 -6.33 24.26 15.36
CA GLY A 255 -7.79 24.32 15.22
C GLY A 255 -8.51 24.43 16.56
N GLY A 256 -8.14 23.59 17.53
CA GLY A 256 -8.66 23.67 18.90
C GLY A 256 -8.38 25.03 19.57
N GLY A 257 -7.15 25.53 19.45
CA GLY A 257 -6.73 26.80 20.03
C GLY A 257 -7.43 28.02 19.40
N VAL A 258 -7.57 28.05 18.07
CA VAL A 258 -8.30 29.11 17.36
C VAL A 258 -9.79 29.08 17.71
N GLY A 259 -10.37 27.89 17.83
CA GLY A 259 -11.76 27.73 18.29
C GLY A 259 -11.94 28.23 19.72
N TRP A 260 -11.01 27.93 20.63
CA TRP A 260 -11.01 28.46 22.01
C TRP A 260 -10.98 29.99 22.07
N LEU A 261 -10.26 30.64 21.15
CA LEU A 261 -10.20 32.10 21.03
C LEU A 261 -11.49 32.72 20.42
N GLY A 262 -12.51 31.91 20.16
CA GLY A 262 -13.83 32.34 19.68
C GLY A 262 -14.03 32.25 18.16
N ASN A 263 -13.00 31.89 17.39
CA ASN A 263 -13.16 31.67 15.94
C ASN A 263 -13.44 30.19 15.64
N TYR A 264 -14.65 29.76 16.03
CA TYR A 264 -15.10 28.36 15.92
C TYR A 264 -15.15 27.85 14.47
N ALA A 265 -15.56 28.69 13.52
CA ALA A 265 -15.64 28.31 12.12
C ALA A 265 -14.26 27.91 11.57
N LEU A 266 -13.23 28.70 11.85
CA LEU A 266 -11.86 28.37 11.48
C LEU A 266 -11.35 27.14 12.25
N GLY A 267 -11.71 27.00 13.52
CA GLY A 267 -11.40 25.81 14.33
C GLY A 267 -11.91 24.51 13.71
N PHE A 268 -13.19 24.47 13.29
CA PHE A 268 -13.78 23.31 12.62
C PHE A 268 -13.11 22.99 11.28
N LEU A 269 -12.79 24.01 10.48
CA LEU A 269 -12.09 23.85 9.22
C LEU A 269 -10.70 23.23 9.44
N LEU A 270 -9.95 23.74 10.41
CA LEU A 270 -8.61 23.24 10.74
C LEU A 270 -8.61 21.81 11.27
N LEU A 271 -9.61 21.41 12.08
CA LEU A 271 -9.78 20.00 12.47
C LEU A 271 -10.03 19.10 11.24
N GLY A 272 -10.87 19.54 10.30
CA GLY A 272 -11.11 18.84 9.04
C GLY A 272 -9.86 18.71 8.17
N VAL A 273 -9.07 19.79 8.06
CA VAL A 273 -7.78 19.80 7.34
C VAL A 273 -6.75 18.91 8.04
N GLY A 274 -6.70 18.93 9.38
CA GLY A 274 -5.83 18.03 10.16
C GLY A 274 -6.13 16.56 9.86
N TRP A 275 -7.41 16.18 9.80
CA TRP A 275 -7.79 14.83 9.37
C TRP A 275 -7.36 14.50 7.94
N LEU A 276 -7.48 15.44 7.00
CA LEU A 276 -7.04 15.22 5.61
C LEU A 276 -5.53 14.98 5.53
N ILE A 277 -4.73 15.75 6.26
CA ILE A 277 -3.27 15.61 6.29
C ILE A 277 -2.87 14.29 6.95
N GLU A 278 -3.57 13.87 8.01
CA GLU A 278 -3.36 12.54 8.58
C GLU A 278 -3.71 11.44 7.56
N ARG A 279 -4.76 11.61 6.76
CA ARG A 279 -5.10 10.64 5.72
C ARG A 279 -3.98 10.51 4.70
N VAL A 280 -3.39 11.62 4.27
CA VAL A 280 -2.20 11.64 3.39
C VAL A 280 -1.03 10.90 4.05
N ALA A 281 -0.77 11.16 5.34
CA ALA A 281 0.28 10.48 6.10
C ALA A 281 0.03 8.96 6.19
N SER A 282 -1.21 8.55 6.43
CA SER A 282 -1.58 7.13 6.55
C SER A 282 -1.42 6.38 5.23
N LEU A 283 -1.77 7.01 4.10
CA LEU A 283 -1.59 6.47 2.76
C LEU A 283 -0.09 6.37 2.42
N LEU A 284 0.70 7.40 2.74
CA LEU A 284 2.15 7.36 2.54
C LEU A 284 2.79 6.24 3.39
N ALA A 285 2.36 6.10 4.63
CA ALA A 285 2.80 5.03 5.53
C ALA A 285 2.35 3.64 5.06
N GLN A 286 1.21 3.54 4.38
CA GLN A 286 0.75 2.30 3.78
C GLN A 286 1.61 1.93 2.57
N VAL A 287 1.79 2.89 1.65
CA VAL A 287 2.67 2.77 0.49
C VAL A 287 4.07 2.32 0.91
N GLU A 288 4.70 2.96 1.91
CA GLU A 288 6.03 2.56 2.41
C GLU A 288 6.05 1.17 3.07
N ARG A 289 4.99 0.79 3.80
CA ARG A 289 4.93 -0.52 4.47
C ARG A 289 4.73 -1.66 3.49
N ASP A 290 3.77 -1.51 2.59
CA ASP A 290 3.41 -2.51 1.59
C ASP A 290 4.59 -2.70 0.60
N SER A 291 5.34 -1.63 0.32
CA SER A 291 6.52 -1.67 -0.56
C SER A 291 7.76 -2.32 0.03
N LEU A 292 7.95 -2.17 1.33
CA LEU A 292 9.12 -2.68 2.05
C LEU A 292 8.84 -3.96 2.84
N LEU A 293 7.58 -4.43 2.80
CA LEU A 293 7.07 -5.55 3.59
C LEU A 293 7.37 -5.41 5.08
N ALA A 294 7.39 -4.15 5.57
CA ALA A 294 7.75 -3.82 6.93
C ALA A 294 6.52 -3.92 7.86
N SER A 295 6.63 -4.72 8.93
CA SER A 295 5.53 -4.95 9.87
C SER A 295 5.44 -3.87 10.97
N GLY A 296 4.28 -3.22 11.05
CA GLY A 296 3.53 -3.00 12.31
C GLY A 296 3.99 -1.94 13.32
N PHE A 297 3.27 -0.80 13.37
CA PHE A 297 2.88 0.01 14.56
C PHE A 297 1.96 1.19 14.17
N ALA A 298 2.04 1.65 12.91
CA ALA A 298 1.34 2.84 12.41
C ALA A 298 -0.20 2.77 12.45
N ARG A 299 -0.80 1.58 12.23
CA ARG A 299 -2.26 1.44 12.09
C ARG A 299 -3.03 1.74 13.38
N ARG A 300 -2.44 1.47 14.56
CA ARG A 300 -3.06 1.79 15.86
C ARG A 300 -3.08 3.30 16.13
N SER A 301 -2.02 4.01 15.74
CA SER A 301 -1.90 5.46 15.93
C SER A 301 -2.98 6.24 15.15
N ALA A 302 -3.22 5.86 13.89
CA ALA A 302 -4.23 6.49 13.03
C ALA A 302 -5.65 6.43 13.62
N HIS A 303 -6.06 5.28 14.16
CA HIS A 303 -7.37 5.14 14.79
C HIS A 303 -7.54 6.04 16.02
N VAL A 304 -6.51 6.12 16.87
CA VAL A 304 -6.54 7.02 18.04
C VAL A 304 -6.67 8.48 17.59
N PHE A 305 -5.95 8.87 16.54
CA PHE A 305 -6.05 10.21 15.97
C PHE A 305 -7.47 10.55 15.48
N HIS A 306 -8.15 9.61 14.79
CA HIS A 306 -9.53 9.84 14.34
C HIS A 306 -10.51 10.02 15.50
N TRP A 307 -10.29 9.32 16.62
CA TRP A 307 -11.08 9.55 17.84
C TRP A 307 -10.79 10.92 18.48
N LEU A 308 -9.53 11.36 18.47
CA LEU A 308 -9.15 12.68 18.98
C LEU A 308 -9.75 13.82 18.16
N ILE A 309 -9.78 13.70 16.82
CA ILE A 309 -10.44 14.67 15.94
C ILE A 309 -11.94 14.75 16.24
N ASP A 310 -12.60 13.61 16.43
CA ASP A 310 -14.02 13.56 16.76
C ASP A 310 -14.33 14.17 18.13
N ALA A 311 -13.49 13.89 19.13
CA ALA A 311 -13.55 14.58 20.41
C ALA A 311 -13.35 16.09 20.25
N GLY A 312 -12.42 16.52 19.39
CA GLY A 312 -12.21 17.93 19.06
C GLY A 312 -13.46 18.58 18.45
N PHE A 313 -14.14 17.91 17.51
CA PHE A 313 -15.40 18.40 16.95
C PHE A 313 -16.48 18.55 18.02
N ILE A 314 -16.64 17.55 18.89
CA ILE A 314 -17.62 17.59 19.99
C ILE A 314 -17.31 18.75 20.94
N ILE A 315 -16.05 18.91 21.36
CA ILE A 315 -15.62 19.95 22.29
C ILE A 315 -15.86 21.34 21.68
N LEU A 316 -15.42 21.59 20.45
CA LEU A 316 -15.62 22.88 19.79
C LEU A 316 -17.10 23.19 19.56
N ALA A 317 -17.91 22.19 19.19
CA ALA A 317 -19.36 22.38 19.03
C ALA A 317 -20.05 22.65 20.37
N THR A 318 -19.58 22.01 21.45
CA THR A 318 -20.08 22.27 22.80
C THR A 318 -19.75 23.71 23.23
N TRP A 319 -18.54 24.19 22.98
CA TRP A 319 -18.14 25.58 23.29
C TRP A 319 -18.84 26.62 22.40
N ARG A 320 -19.16 26.26 21.16
CA ARG A 320 -19.87 27.13 20.22
C ARG A 320 -21.34 27.37 20.60
N SER A 321 -21.96 26.47 21.37
CA SER A 321 -23.39 26.51 21.69
C SER A 321 -23.83 27.87 22.27
N GLU A 322 -24.95 28.38 21.78
CA GLU A 322 -25.57 29.65 22.21
C GLU A 322 -26.69 29.43 23.24
N LEU A 323 -26.92 28.18 23.67
CA LEU A 323 -28.00 27.85 24.59
C LEU A 323 -27.80 28.54 25.97
N PRO A 324 -28.74 29.38 26.43
CA PRO A 324 -28.61 30.09 27.69
C PRO A 324 -28.71 29.14 28.89
N GLN A 325 -27.89 29.40 29.92
CA GLN A 325 -27.86 28.75 31.26
C GLN A 325 -28.47 27.35 31.29
N SER A 326 -27.83 26.43 30.57
CA SER A 326 -28.27 25.06 30.45
C SER A 326 -27.62 24.18 31.52
N PRO A 327 -28.30 23.12 32.02
CA PRO A 327 -27.66 22.11 32.86
C PRO A 327 -26.36 21.61 32.26
N TRP A 328 -25.38 21.28 33.12
CA TRP A 328 -24.09 20.75 32.67
C TRP A 328 -24.29 19.56 31.70
N GLY A 329 -23.77 19.70 30.48
CA GLY A 329 -23.79 18.64 29.46
C GLY A 329 -24.89 18.72 28.41
N LEU A 330 -25.94 19.53 28.57
CA LEU A 330 -26.97 19.69 27.53
C LEU A 330 -26.40 20.20 26.18
N PRO A 331 -25.48 21.20 26.17
CA PRO A 331 -24.85 21.68 24.93
C PRO A 331 -24.02 20.61 24.21
N ALA A 332 -23.53 19.60 24.95
CA ALA A 332 -22.74 18.52 24.38
C ALA A 332 -23.61 17.41 23.76
N PHE A 333 -24.88 17.31 24.15
CA PHE A 333 -25.76 16.21 23.75
C PHE A 333 -25.91 16.10 22.23
N ALA A 334 -26.31 17.18 21.56
CA ALA A 334 -26.54 17.16 20.12
C ALA A 334 -25.24 16.92 19.30
N PRO A 335 -24.10 17.58 19.62
CA PRO A 335 -22.82 17.27 18.98
C PRO A 335 -22.34 15.83 19.18
N ILE A 336 -22.46 15.29 20.40
CA ILE A 336 -22.14 13.88 20.68
C ILE A 336 -22.99 12.99 19.77
N LEU A 337 -24.30 13.19 19.79
CA LEU A 337 -25.22 12.35 19.04
C LEU A 337 -25.00 12.44 17.53
N LEU A 338 -24.67 13.63 17.01
CA LEU A 338 -24.29 13.83 15.61
C LEU A 338 -23.07 12.99 15.24
N ILE A 339 -21.95 13.14 15.97
CA ILE A 339 -20.70 12.47 15.63
C ILE A 339 -20.82 10.94 15.78
N PHE A 340 -21.51 10.45 16.82
CA PHE A 340 -21.77 9.02 16.97
C PHE A 340 -22.70 8.48 15.87
N ALA A 341 -23.75 9.21 15.48
CA ALA A 341 -24.60 8.82 14.37
C ALA A 341 -23.83 8.76 13.04
N LEU A 342 -22.95 9.73 12.77
CA LEU A 342 -22.06 9.73 11.61
C LEU A 342 -21.11 8.52 11.58
N ARG A 343 -20.65 8.04 12.75
CA ARG A 343 -19.85 6.80 12.85
C ARG A 343 -20.66 5.52 12.65
N LEU A 344 -21.90 5.49 13.13
CA LEU A 344 -22.76 4.31 13.05
C LEU A 344 -23.38 4.12 11.66
N LEU A 345 -23.52 5.20 10.89
CA LEU A 345 -24.21 5.16 9.60
C LEU A 345 -23.57 4.20 8.58
N PRO A 346 -22.24 4.19 8.34
CA PRO A 346 -21.62 3.21 7.44
C PRO A 346 -21.73 1.76 7.95
N LEU A 347 -21.80 1.58 9.27
CA LEU A 347 -21.98 0.25 9.89
C LEU A 347 -23.42 -0.27 9.72
N ALA A 348 -24.40 0.62 9.76
CA ALA A 348 -25.82 0.28 9.59
C ALA A 348 -26.21 0.03 8.12
N LEU A 349 -25.57 0.74 7.18
CA LEU A 349 -25.91 0.74 5.76
C LEU A 349 -24.69 0.42 4.88
N PRO A 350 -24.09 -0.78 5.00
CA PRO A 350 -22.85 -1.13 4.30
C PRO A 350 -23.00 -1.10 2.76
N ASP A 351 -24.18 -1.46 2.24
CA ASP A 351 -24.43 -1.56 0.80
C ASP A 351 -24.70 -0.18 0.14
N SER A 352 -24.84 0.88 0.94
CA SER A 352 -25.18 2.21 0.45
C SER A 352 -23.94 3.08 0.23
N ARG A 353 -23.95 3.89 -0.84
CA ARG A 353 -22.81 4.76 -1.20
C ARG A 353 -22.79 6.08 -0.44
N TRP A 354 -23.96 6.64 -0.11
CA TRP A 354 -24.05 7.97 0.52
C TRP A 354 -23.50 8.06 1.96
N PRO A 355 -23.56 7.02 2.83
CA PRO A 355 -22.95 7.07 4.17
C PRO A 355 -21.44 7.34 4.17
N HIS A 356 -20.74 6.99 3.09
CA HIS A 356 -19.31 7.19 2.96
C HIS A 356 -18.92 8.67 2.90
N TRP A 357 -19.83 9.57 2.49
CA TRP A 357 -19.61 11.02 2.54
C TRP A 357 -19.55 11.55 3.97
N PHE A 358 -20.23 10.87 4.90
CA PHE A 358 -20.31 11.23 6.32
C PHE A 358 -19.18 10.64 7.17
N GLU A 359 -18.45 9.66 6.64
CA GLU A 359 -17.18 9.22 7.23
C GLU A 359 -16.09 10.30 7.08
N ASP A 360 -16.26 11.19 6.10
CA ASP A 360 -15.27 12.19 5.72
C ASP A 360 -15.27 13.41 6.64
N ARG A 361 -14.24 13.52 7.48
CA ARG A 361 -14.15 14.60 8.48
C ARG A 361 -13.84 15.96 7.88
N ILE A 362 -13.33 16.06 6.65
CA ILE A 362 -13.20 17.36 6.00
C ILE A 362 -14.57 17.92 5.61
N VAL A 363 -15.48 17.06 5.16
CA VAL A 363 -16.85 17.45 4.80
C VAL A 363 -17.63 17.83 6.06
N VAL A 364 -17.49 17.04 7.12
CA VAL A 364 -18.09 17.35 8.44
C VAL A 364 -17.54 18.67 8.99
N GLY A 365 -16.22 18.86 8.99
CA GLY A 365 -15.59 20.09 9.46
C GLY A 365 -16.01 21.32 8.65
N PHE A 366 -16.10 21.21 7.32
CA PHE A 366 -16.60 22.29 6.47
C PHE A 366 -18.08 22.59 6.73
N GLY A 367 -18.92 21.57 6.89
CA GLY A 367 -20.34 21.74 7.23
C GLY A 367 -20.55 22.41 8.59
N LEU A 368 -19.78 22.01 9.60
CA LEU A 368 -19.82 22.64 10.93
C LEU A 368 -19.26 24.07 10.90
N ALA A 369 -18.23 24.34 10.10
CA ALA A 369 -17.70 25.69 9.92
C ALA A 369 -18.73 26.63 9.29
N LEU A 370 -19.40 26.19 8.21
CA LEU A 370 -20.46 26.96 7.54
C LEU A 370 -21.64 27.19 8.50
N SER A 371 -22.04 26.15 9.24
CA SER A 371 -23.11 26.25 10.22
C SER A 371 -22.77 27.22 11.35
N SER A 372 -21.53 27.20 11.83
CA SER A 372 -21.05 28.11 12.87
C SER A 372 -21.03 29.57 12.43
N ALA A 373 -20.76 29.83 11.15
CA ALA A 373 -20.58 31.18 10.62
C ALA A 373 -21.90 31.85 10.17
N PHE A 374 -22.85 31.07 9.65
CA PHE A 374 -24.01 31.63 8.93
C PHE A 374 -25.38 31.20 9.46
N LEU A 375 -25.45 30.18 10.32
CA LEU A 375 -26.71 29.55 10.73
C LEU A 375 -26.88 29.60 12.26
N PRO A 376 -28.13 29.50 12.76
CA PRO A 376 -28.38 29.24 14.18
C PRO A 376 -27.85 27.85 14.53
N PHE A 377 -26.66 27.82 15.15
CA PHE A 377 -25.82 26.64 15.24
C PHE A 377 -26.50 25.46 15.95
N ASP A 378 -27.07 25.69 17.14
CA ASP A 378 -27.71 24.64 17.94
C ASP A 378 -28.92 24.00 17.23
N SER A 379 -29.80 24.83 16.66
CA SER A 379 -30.94 24.38 15.88
C SER A 379 -30.51 23.57 14.65
N THR A 380 -29.43 24.00 13.99
CA THR A 380 -28.89 23.34 12.80
C THR A 380 -28.35 21.96 13.14
N ILE A 381 -27.60 21.80 14.24
CA ILE A 381 -27.10 20.49 14.68
C ILE A 381 -28.25 19.56 15.06
N CYS A 382 -29.24 20.05 15.82
CA CYS A 382 -30.41 19.24 16.20
C CYS A 382 -31.19 18.76 14.98
N LEU A 383 -31.43 19.63 14.00
CA LEU A 383 -32.09 19.26 12.74
C LEU A 383 -31.24 18.27 11.93
N ALA A 384 -29.92 18.47 11.85
CA ALA A 384 -29.02 17.55 11.16
C ALA A 384 -29.05 16.15 11.80
N VAL A 385 -29.05 16.09 13.12
CA VAL A 385 -29.20 14.85 13.90
C VAL A 385 -30.51 14.13 13.56
N ILE A 386 -31.64 14.84 13.62
CA ILE A 386 -32.97 14.28 13.35
C ILE A 386 -33.03 13.79 11.89
N ALA A 387 -32.52 14.57 10.95
CA ALA A 387 -32.47 14.20 9.54
C ALA A 387 -31.60 12.96 9.32
N LEU A 388 -30.41 12.90 9.91
CA LEU A 388 -29.48 11.78 9.75
C LEU A 388 -30.05 10.47 10.31
N ILE A 389 -30.63 10.51 11.51
CA ILE A 389 -31.23 9.32 12.13
C ILE A 389 -32.51 8.93 11.40
N GLY A 390 -33.36 9.90 11.05
CA GLY A 390 -34.60 9.66 10.30
C GLY A 390 -34.33 9.01 8.94
N THR A 391 -33.37 9.53 8.18
CA THR A 391 -32.95 8.95 6.88
C THR A 391 -32.32 7.56 7.04
N CYS A 392 -31.53 7.34 8.10
CA CYS A 392 -31.01 6.01 8.43
C CYS A 392 -32.14 5.00 8.71
N LEU A 393 -33.12 5.37 9.53
CA LEU A 393 -34.26 4.50 9.85
C LEU A 393 -35.12 4.20 8.62
N LEU A 394 -35.40 5.19 7.79
CA LEU A 394 -36.18 5.01 6.56
C LEU A 394 -35.46 4.09 5.56
N SER A 395 -34.14 4.23 5.41
CA SER A 395 -33.36 3.37 4.51
C SER A 395 -33.20 1.94 5.03
N LEU A 396 -33.11 1.75 6.34
CA LEU A 396 -33.17 0.41 6.94
C LEU A 396 -34.55 -0.24 6.72
N GLN A 397 -35.64 0.52 6.85
CA GLN A 397 -36.99 0.02 6.60
C GLN A 397 -37.21 -0.35 5.13
N SER A 398 -36.74 0.47 4.18
CA SER A 398 -36.85 0.16 2.76
C SER A 398 -36.08 -1.12 2.40
N ALA A 399 -34.84 -1.25 2.90
CA ALA A 399 -34.01 -2.44 2.68
C ALA A 399 -34.60 -3.72 3.31
N GLN A 400 -35.36 -3.60 4.41
CA GLN A 400 -36.09 -4.73 4.99
C GLN A 400 -37.32 -5.11 4.15
N ASN A 401 -38.06 -4.12 3.63
CA ASN A 401 -39.22 -4.38 2.77
C ASN A 401 -38.81 -5.08 1.48
N GLU A 402 -37.75 -4.63 0.80
CA GLU A 402 -37.23 -5.30 -0.41
C GLU A 402 -36.86 -6.76 -0.14
N ARG A 403 -36.21 -7.05 1.00
CA ARG A 403 -35.90 -8.42 1.41
C ARG A 403 -37.14 -9.28 1.68
N ARG A 404 -38.24 -8.69 2.17
CA ARG A 404 -39.51 -9.40 2.37
C ARG A 404 -40.21 -9.73 1.05
N PHE A 405 -40.17 -8.83 0.06
CA PHE A 405 -40.81 -9.05 -1.24
C PHE A 405 -40.03 -10.03 -2.14
N HIS A 406 -38.71 -10.12 -1.99
CA HIS A 406 -37.86 -11.05 -2.77
C HIS A 406 -37.55 -12.37 -2.06
N ALA A 407 -38.11 -12.62 -0.88
CA ALA A 407 -38.04 -13.95 -0.26
C ALA A 407 -38.87 -14.94 -1.10
N PRO A 408 -38.29 -16.05 -1.59
CA PRO A 408 -39.08 -17.07 -2.28
C PRO A 408 -40.18 -17.57 -1.34
N SER A 409 -41.42 -17.58 -1.82
CA SER A 409 -42.57 -18.07 -1.06
C SER A 409 -42.26 -19.48 -0.58
N LYS A 410 -42.00 -19.66 0.72
CA LYS A 410 -41.92 -20.98 1.32
C LYS A 410 -43.31 -21.61 1.27
N GLY A 411 -43.51 -22.42 0.23
CA GLY A 411 -44.42 -23.56 0.20
C GLY A 411 -45.92 -23.24 0.12
N SER A 412 -46.50 -23.46 -1.07
CA SER A 412 -47.76 -24.21 -1.11
C SER A 412 -47.48 -25.61 -0.56
N PRO A 413 -48.26 -26.15 0.39
CA PRO A 413 -48.14 -27.55 0.78
C PRO A 413 -48.44 -28.43 -0.42
N ASN A 414 -47.49 -29.28 -0.77
CA ASN A 414 -47.61 -30.29 -1.80
C ASN A 414 -48.81 -31.21 -1.47
N PRO A 415 -49.87 -31.32 -2.29
CA PRO A 415 -51.00 -32.19 -2.02
C PRO A 415 -50.64 -33.59 -2.54
N GLN A 416 -49.73 -34.27 -1.86
CA GLN A 416 -49.46 -35.68 -2.09
C GLN A 416 -49.45 -36.45 -0.77
N LEU A 417 -50.55 -36.38 -0.04
CA LEU A 417 -50.93 -37.36 0.97
C LEU A 417 -52.46 -37.45 0.98
N THR A 418 -52.97 -38.68 1.09
CA THR A 418 -54.35 -39.15 0.86
C THR A 418 -54.63 -39.45 -0.63
N THR A 419 -54.84 -40.68 -1.08
CA THR A 419 -55.57 -41.81 -0.46
C THR A 419 -55.04 -43.16 -0.96
N ARG A 420 -55.04 -44.14 -0.04
CA ARG A 420 -55.12 -45.57 -0.35
C ARG A 420 -56.50 -45.85 -0.95
N GLY A 421 -56.54 -46.70 -1.97
CA GLY A 421 -57.73 -47.29 -2.60
C GLY A 421 -57.28 -48.17 -3.74
#